data_AF-A0A7L4ZP43-F1
#
_entry.id   AF-A0A7L4ZP43-F1
#
_cell.length_a   1.000
_cell.length_b   1.000
_cell.length_c   1.000
_cell.angle_alpha   90.00
_cell.angle_beta   90.00
_cell.angle_gamma   90.00
#
_symmetry.space_group_name_H-M   'P 1'
#
loop_
_entity.id
_entity.type
_entity.pdbx_description
1 polymer ?
#
loop_
_entity_poly.entity_id
_entity_poly.type
_entity_poly.pdbx_seq_one_letter_code
_entity_poly.pdbx_strand_id
1 'polypeptide(L)'
;MEALTLTSYIDNRNDSPQNKLKIIHATRNGVTRSQLKKFSLRVALTLTKISEIVPASYSTLSKKSSYDKEVSERLFEIAEVYSKGFEVFGDEKKFTRWLNKKSKVLGSQTPFSLLDTSYGVKLVIDEIRRIDYGIFA
;
A
#
# COMPACT_ATOMS: atom_id res chain seq x y z
N MET A 1 23.98 4.99 -2.55
CA MET A 1 22.78 4.41 -3.19
C MET A 1 21.59 4.93 -2.38
N GLU A 2 20.76 5.81 -2.93
CA GLU A 2 19.59 6.33 -2.19
C GLU A 2 18.65 5.18 -1.82
N ALA A 3 18.24 5.12 -0.55
CA ALA A 3 17.32 4.11 -0.08
C ALA A 3 15.93 4.35 -0.68
N LEU A 4 15.33 3.31 -1.28
CA LEU A 4 13.96 3.39 -1.76
C LEU A 4 13.02 3.66 -0.56
N THR A 5 12.17 4.67 -0.71
CA THR A 5 11.14 5.02 0.26
C THR A 5 9.76 4.63 -0.25
N LEU A 6 8.78 4.49 0.66
CA LEU A 6 7.38 4.23 0.30
C LEU A 6 6.84 5.29 -0.67
N THR A 7 7.14 6.57 -0.42
CA THR A 7 6.70 7.68 -1.29
C THR A 7 7.35 7.61 -2.67
N SER A 8 8.67 7.38 -2.75
CA SER A 8 9.34 7.24 -4.05
C SER A 8 8.84 6.04 -4.85
N TYR A 9 8.39 4.98 -4.18
CA TYR A 9 7.81 3.82 -4.84
C TYR A 9 6.42 4.10 -5.44
N ILE A 10 5.59 4.89 -4.74
CA ILE A 10 4.29 5.33 -5.26
C ILE A 10 4.47 6.15 -6.54
N ASP A 11 5.38 7.13 -6.52
CA ASP A 11 5.47 8.15 -7.56
C ASP A 11 6.32 7.73 -8.77
N ASN A 12 7.25 6.76 -8.61
CA ASN A 12 8.15 6.31 -9.68
C ASN A 12 8.08 4.79 -9.85
N ARG A 13 6.96 4.29 -10.38
CA ARG A 13 6.77 2.85 -10.61
C ARG A 13 7.80 2.33 -11.61
N ASN A 14 8.52 1.30 -11.18
CA ASN A 14 9.44 0.54 -12.02
C ASN A 14 9.40 -0.92 -11.55
N ASP A 15 8.78 -1.81 -12.32
CA ASP A 15 8.64 -3.22 -11.94
C ASP A 15 9.87 -4.08 -12.30
N SER A 16 10.99 -3.44 -12.68
CA SER A 16 12.23 -4.15 -12.97
C SER A 16 12.70 -4.99 -11.77
N PRO A 17 13.37 -6.13 -12.03
CA PRO A 17 13.97 -6.93 -10.97
C PRO A 17 14.86 -6.13 -10.02
N GLN A 18 15.58 -5.12 -10.54
CA GLN A 18 16.44 -4.25 -9.75
C GLN A 18 15.64 -3.43 -8.73
N ASN A 19 14.47 -2.92 -9.10
CA ASN A 19 13.64 -2.17 -8.16
C ASN A 19 13.04 -3.10 -7.09
N LYS A 20 12.63 -4.31 -7.47
CA LYS A 20 12.16 -5.32 -6.51
C LYS A 20 13.24 -5.70 -5.49
N LEU A 21 14.50 -5.81 -5.92
CA LEU A 21 15.64 -6.03 -5.01
C LEU A 21 15.83 -4.87 -4.03
N LYS A 22 15.64 -3.61 -4.48
CA LYS A 22 15.67 -2.44 -3.59
C LYS A 22 14.56 -2.48 -2.55
N ILE A 23 13.34 -2.86 -2.93
CA ILE A 23 12.22 -3.05 -2.00
C ILE A 23 12.58 -4.12 -0.96
N ILE A 24 13.06 -5.29 -1.40
CA ILE A 24 13.47 -6.38 -0.50
C ILE A 24 14.53 -5.90 0.50
N HIS A 25 15.53 -5.13 0.04
CA HIS A 25 16.55 -4.57 0.91
C HIS A 25 15.96 -3.55 1.91
N ALA A 26 15.11 -2.63 1.45
CA ALA A 26 14.44 -1.64 2.30
C ALA A 26 13.54 -2.30 3.35
N THR A 27 12.77 -3.33 2.96
CA THR A 27 11.94 -4.14 3.87
C THR A 27 12.78 -4.81 4.96
N ARG A 28 13.94 -5.37 4.60
CA ARG A 28 14.86 -6.02 5.56
C ARG A 28 15.50 -5.01 6.53
N ASN A 29 15.78 -3.80 6.08
CA ASN A 29 16.35 -2.73 6.91
C ASN A 29 15.29 -2.02 7.78
N GLY A 30 14.02 -2.23 7.48
CA GLY A 30 12.89 -1.63 8.18
C GLY A 30 12.51 -0.26 7.64
N VAL A 31 11.21 0.00 7.62
CA VAL A 31 10.66 1.33 7.36
C VAL A 31 10.78 2.17 8.61
N THR A 32 11.32 3.39 8.49
CA THR A 32 11.41 4.35 9.59
C THR A 32 10.07 5.05 9.83
N ARG A 33 9.84 5.55 11.04
CA ARG A 33 8.68 6.39 11.37
C ARG A 33 8.58 7.64 10.49
N SER A 34 9.72 8.20 10.09
CA SER A 34 9.75 9.34 9.17
C SER A 34 9.21 8.97 7.79
N GLN A 35 9.62 7.82 7.24
CA GLN A 35 9.06 7.29 5.99
C GLN A 35 7.57 6.98 6.12
N LEU A 36 7.13 6.38 7.24
CA LEU A 36 5.70 6.14 7.47
C LEU A 36 4.88 7.43 7.52
N LYS A 37 5.37 8.49 8.17
CA LYS A 37 4.70 9.80 8.19
C LYS A 37 4.55 10.38 6.79
N LYS A 38 5.61 10.34 5.97
CA LYS A 38 5.57 10.81 4.57
C LYS A 38 4.59 9.99 3.74
N PHE A 39 4.59 8.67 3.91
CA PHE A 39 3.64 7.76 3.27
C PHE A 39 2.20 8.10 3.66
N SER A 40 1.90 8.18 4.95
CA SER A 40 0.59 8.54 5.50
C SER A 40 0.04 9.83 4.89
N LEU A 41 0.87 10.86 4.73
CA LEU A 41 0.49 12.11 4.07
C LEU A 41 0.23 11.91 2.57
N ARG A 42 1.09 11.16 1.87
CA ARG A 42 0.98 10.90 0.42
C ARG A 42 -0.30 10.15 0.05
N VAL A 43 -0.70 9.18 0.88
CA VAL A 43 -1.90 8.34 0.64
C VAL A 43 -3.15 8.83 1.37
N ALA A 44 -3.06 9.99 2.04
CA ALA A 44 -4.13 10.59 2.84
C ALA A 44 -4.75 9.62 3.88
N LEU A 45 -3.95 8.75 4.49
CA LEU A 45 -4.37 7.85 5.55
C LEU A 45 -3.87 8.31 6.92
N THR A 46 -4.72 8.22 7.93
CA THR A 46 -4.30 8.40 9.33
C THR A 46 -3.53 7.18 9.82
N LEU A 47 -2.69 7.35 10.85
CA LEU A 47 -2.03 6.20 11.51
C LEU A 47 -3.03 5.19 12.07
N THR A 48 -4.21 5.65 12.50
CA THR A 48 -5.30 4.76 12.94
C THR A 48 -5.74 3.86 11.80
N LYS A 49 -5.99 4.42 10.61
CA LYS A 49 -6.32 3.64 9.41
C LYS A 49 -5.21 2.70 8.98
N ILE A 50 -3.96 3.14 9.05
CA ILE A 50 -2.82 2.25 8.74
C ILE A 50 -2.76 1.09 9.73
N SER A 51 -2.99 1.32 11.03
CA SER A 51 -3.00 0.24 12.04
C SER A 51 -4.11 -0.80 11.85
N GLU A 52 -5.13 -0.52 11.04
CA GLU A 52 -6.16 -1.51 10.67
C GLU A 52 -5.65 -2.51 9.61
N ILE A 53 -4.61 -2.16 8.84
CA ILE A 53 -4.16 -2.90 7.66
C ILE A 53 -2.69 -3.34 7.73
N VAL A 54 -2.00 -3.03 8.82
CA VAL A 54 -0.64 -3.49 9.11
C VAL A 54 -0.60 -4.28 10.42
N PRO A 55 0.34 -5.23 10.60
CA PRO A 55 0.48 -6.01 11.83
C PRO A 55 1.14 -5.21 12.96
N ALA A 56 0.68 -3.98 13.20
CA ALA A 56 1.14 -3.12 14.28
C ALA A 56 0.05 -2.18 14.77
N SER A 57 -0.08 -2.09 16.10
CA SER A 57 -1.01 -1.15 16.72
C SER A 57 -0.64 0.31 16.47
N TYR A 58 -1.62 1.21 16.61
CA TYR A 58 -1.39 2.66 16.59
C TYR A 58 -0.27 3.10 17.55
N SER A 59 -0.20 2.53 18.76
CA SER A 59 0.84 2.84 19.75
C SER A 59 2.23 2.46 19.21
N THR A 60 2.35 1.29 18.59
CA THR A 60 3.59 0.84 17.95
C THR A 60 3.99 1.77 16.81
N LEU A 61 3.06 2.07 15.89
CA LEU A 61 3.30 2.96 14.75
C LEU A 61 3.71 4.38 15.19
N SER A 62 3.10 4.89 16.27
CA SER A 62 3.36 6.24 16.76
C SER A 62 4.63 6.39 17.60
N LYS A 63 5.17 5.31 18.19
CA LYS A 63 6.31 5.40 19.12
C LYS A 63 7.62 4.85 18.56
N LYS A 64 7.60 3.72 17.84
CA LYS A 64 8.84 3.11 17.31
C LYS A 64 9.54 4.04 16.33
N SER A 65 10.87 4.01 16.30
CA SER A 65 11.70 4.75 15.34
C SER A 65 11.81 4.03 13.99
N SER A 66 11.81 2.70 14.01
CA SER A 66 11.80 1.82 12.84
C SER A 66 10.92 0.60 13.10
N TYR A 67 10.35 0.03 12.03
CA TYR A 67 9.49 -1.14 12.08
C TYR A 67 10.23 -2.40 11.63
N ASP A 68 9.80 -3.54 12.15
CA ASP A 68 10.35 -4.84 11.76
C ASP A 68 10.01 -5.19 10.31
N LYS A 69 10.56 -6.33 9.86
CA LYS A 69 10.40 -6.82 8.49
C LYS A 69 8.93 -7.01 8.12
N GLU A 70 8.11 -7.55 9.01
CA GLU A 70 6.72 -7.90 8.73
C GLU A 70 5.86 -6.64 8.51
N VAL A 71 5.97 -5.66 9.40
CA VAL A 71 5.27 -4.37 9.25
C VAL A 71 5.77 -3.64 8.01
N SER A 72 7.09 -3.68 7.76
CA SER A 72 7.70 -3.01 6.61
C SER A 72 7.26 -3.64 5.29
N GLU A 73 7.19 -4.97 5.22
CA GLU A 73 6.72 -5.71 4.05
C GLU A 73 5.28 -5.32 3.72
N ARG A 74 4.41 -5.30 4.73
CA ARG A 74 3.03 -4.86 4.53
C ARG A 74 2.92 -3.41 4.07
N LEU A 75 3.74 -2.50 4.60
CA LEU A 75 3.73 -1.10 4.16
C LEU A 75 4.11 -0.98 2.68
N PHE A 76 5.06 -1.76 2.18
CA PHE A 76 5.42 -1.79 0.77
C PHE A 76 4.32 -2.42 -0.11
N GLU A 77 3.69 -3.49 0.36
CA GLU A 77 2.52 -4.10 -0.30
C GLU A 77 1.36 -3.09 -0.46
N ILE A 78 1.06 -2.33 0.59
CA ILE A 78 0.04 -1.27 0.53
C ILE A 78 0.50 -0.16 -0.42
N ALA A 79 1.78 0.24 -0.39
CA ALA A 79 2.30 1.23 -1.32
C ALA A 79 2.15 0.80 -2.80
N GLU A 80 2.23 -0.51 -3.10
CA GLU A 80 1.98 -1.05 -4.44
C GLU A 80 0.51 -0.88 -4.87
N VAL A 81 -0.42 -1.11 -3.95
CA VAL A 81 -1.86 -0.89 -4.17
C VAL A 81 -2.15 0.57 -4.49
N TYR A 82 -1.58 1.50 -3.72
CA TYR A 82 -1.76 2.93 -3.95
C TYR A 82 -1.10 3.40 -5.24
N SER A 83 0.10 2.93 -5.56
CA SER A 83 0.80 3.23 -6.81
C SER A 83 -0.05 2.85 -8.03
N LYS A 84 -0.50 1.58 -8.09
CA LYS A 84 -1.35 1.09 -9.18
C LYS A 84 -2.72 1.76 -9.20
N GLY A 85 -3.30 1.99 -8.03
CA GLY A 85 -4.58 2.67 -7.89
C GLY A 85 -4.55 4.08 -8.46
N PHE A 86 -3.53 4.87 -8.11
CA PHE A 86 -3.39 6.24 -8.64
C PHE A 86 -3.15 6.25 -10.15
N GLU A 87 -2.34 5.31 -10.65
CA GLU A 87 -2.07 5.14 -12.09
C GLU A 87 -3.37 4.83 -12.87
N VAL A 88 -4.07 3.77 -12.49
CA VAL A 88 -5.24 3.26 -13.25
C VAL A 88 -6.44 4.20 -13.16
N PHE A 89 -6.68 4.81 -11.99
CA PHE A 89 -7.85 5.67 -11.81
C PHE A 89 -7.62 7.11 -12.30
N GLY A 90 -6.36 7.53 -12.43
CA GLY A 90 -5.95 8.89 -12.84
C GLY A 90 -6.41 10.03 -11.93
N ASP A 91 -7.16 9.71 -10.87
CA ASP A 91 -7.73 10.63 -9.90
C ASP A 91 -7.72 9.94 -8.54
N GLU A 92 -6.92 10.47 -7.63
CA GLU A 92 -6.75 9.92 -6.28
C GLU A 92 -8.08 9.85 -5.53
N LYS A 93 -9.00 10.81 -5.72
CA LYS A 93 -10.31 10.79 -5.07
C LYS A 93 -11.19 9.67 -5.61
N LYS A 94 -11.10 9.37 -6.91
CA LYS A 94 -11.81 8.21 -7.50
C LYS A 94 -11.28 6.91 -6.92
N PHE A 95 -9.95 6.78 -6.84
CA PHE A 95 -9.32 5.61 -6.24
C PHE A 95 -9.73 5.45 -4.76
N THR A 96 -9.62 6.52 -3.95
CA THR A 96 -10.04 6.47 -2.54
C THR A 96 -11.51 6.10 -2.39
N ARG A 97 -12.40 6.63 -3.24
CA ARG A 97 -13.82 6.26 -3.21
C ARG A 97 -14.01 4.77 -3.54
N TRP A 98 -13.31 4.26 -4.55
CA TRP A 98 -13.36 2.85 -4.92
C TRP A 98 -12.82 1.95 -3.80
N LEU A 99 -11.69 2.31 -3.21
CA LEU A 99 -11.02 1.58 -2.14
C LEU A 99 -11.93 1.40 -0.91
N ASN A 100 -12.83 2.35 -0.64
CA ASN A 100 -13.77 2.34 0.48
C ASN A 100 -15.19 1.86 0.10
N LYS A 101 -15.45 1.51 -1.17
CA LYS A 101 -16.76 1.04 -1.62
C LYS A 101 -16.82 -0.48 -1.55
N LYS A 102 -17.93 -1.03 -1.03
CA LYS A 102 -18.18 -2.48 -1.07
C LYS A 102 -18.20 -2.96 -2.52
N SER A 103 -17.42 -4.01 -2.81
CA SER A 103 -17.38 -4.64 -4.12
C SER A 103 -18.09 -6.00 -4.07
N LYS A 104 -19.04 -6.23 -4.97
CA LYS A 104 -19.71 -7.54 -5.09
C LYS A 104 -18.72 -8.64 -5.48
N VAL A 105 -17.79 -8.29 -6.38
CA VAL A 105 -16.72 -9.19 -6.85
C VAL A 105 -15.79 -9.60 -5.70
N LEU A 106 -15.60 -8.72 -4.72
CA LEU A 106 -14.80 -8.98 -3.51
C LEU A 106 -15.65 -9.45 -2.32
N GLY A 107 -16.74 -10.19 -2.59
CA GLY A 107 -17.56 -10.78 -1.52
C GLY A 107 -18.27 -9.75 -0.64
N SER A 108 -18.64 -8.59 -1.19
CA SER A 108 -19.23 -7.44 -0.47
C SER A 108 -18.32 -6.80 0.58
N GLN A 109 -17.01 -7.07 0.53
CA GLN A 109 -15.99 -6.37 1.32
C GLN A 109 -15.54 -5.09 0.62
N THR A 110 -14.93 -4.18 1.38
CA THR A 110 -14.23 -3.03 0.80
C THR A 110 -12.82 -3.45 0.39
N PRO A 111 -12.26 -2.97 -0.73
CA PRO A 111 -10.85 -3.23 -1.04
C PRO A 111 -9.90 -2.84 0.11
N PHE A 112 -10.19 -1.74 0.82
CA PHE A 112 -9.40 -1.30 1.98
C PHE A 112 -9.30 -2.35 3.09
N SER A 113 -10.43 -2.97 3.45
CA SER A 113 -10.49 -3.93 4.56
C SER A 113 -9.77 -5.26 4.27
N LEU A 114 -9.34 -5.48 3.02
CA LEU A 114 -8.60 -6.68 2.61
C LEU A 114 -7.08 -6.47 2.64
N LEU A 115 -6.62 -5.22 2.85
CA LEU A 115 -5.19 -4.90 2.85
C LEU A 115 -4.45 -5.40 4.10
N ASP A 116 -5.15 -6.01 5.04
CA ASP A 116 -4.63 -6.63 6.26
C ASP A 116 -3.98 -8.02 6.03
N THR A 117 -4.02 -8.55 4.80
CA THR A 117 -3.30 -9.78 4.42
C THR A 117 -2.64 -9.64 3.05
N SER A 118 -1.52 -10.34 2.83
CA SER A 118 -0.84 -10.36 1.51
C SER A 118 -1.73 -10.96 0.41
N TYR A 119 -2.59 -11.93 0.76
CA TYR A 119 -3.59 -12.47 -0.17
C TYR A 119 -4.63 -11.41 -0.56
N GLY A 120 -5.14 -10.64 0.40
CA GLY A 120 -6.10 -9.58 0.12
C GLY A 120 -5.48 -8.43 -0.66
N VAL A 121 -4.22 -8.07 -0.38
CA VAL A 121 -3.45 -7.12 -1.22
C VAL A 121 -3.39 -7.60 -2.67
N LYS A 122 -3.00 -8.86 -2.90
CA LYS A 122 -2.93 -9.43 -4.25
C LYS A 122 -4.28 -9.38 -4.95
N LEU A 123 -5.35 -9.75 -4.25
CA LEU A 123 -6.72 -9.71 -4.77
C LEU A 123 -7.13 -8.29 -5.18
N VAL A 124 -6.81 -7.28 -4.36
CA VAL A 124 -7.10 -5.87 -4.66
C VAL A 124 -6.30 -5.40 -5.87
N ILE A 125 -5.01 -5.76 -5.98
CA ILE A 125 -4.17 -5.45 -7.14
C ILE A 125 -4.74 -6.07 -8.42
N ASP A 126 -5.20 -7.33 -8.35
CA ASP A 126 -5.75 -8.02 -9.51
C ASP A 126 -7.08 -7.38 -9.95
N GLU A 127 -7.91 -6.92 -9.01
CA GLU A 127 -9.11 -6.16 -9.34
C GLU A 127 -8.80 -4.79 -9.95
N ILE A 128 -7.78 -4.07 -9.45
CA ILE A 128 -7.31 -2.82 -10.08
C ILE A 128 -6.90 -3.08 -11.53
N ARG A 129 -6.18 -4.18 -11.81
CA ARG A 129 -5.78 -4.56 -13.18
C ARG A 129 -6.99 -4.86 -14.07
N ARG A 130 -8.02 -5.53 -13.55
CA ARG A 130 -9.24 -5.80 -14.32
C ARG A 130 -9.93 -4.51 -14.73
N ILE A 131 -9.99 -3.53 -13.83
CA ILE A 131 -10.52 -2.20 -14.10
C ILE A 131 -9.71 -1.49 -15.20
N ASP A 132 -8.38 -1.60 -15.16
CA ASP A 132 -7.47 -1.05 -16.19
C ASP A 132 -7.75 -1.60 -17.59
N TYR A 133 -8.00 -2.92 -17.69
CA TYR A 133 -8.39 -3.56 -18.95
C TYR A 133 -9.86 -3.32 -19.37
N GLY A 134 -10.61 -2.48 -18.64
CA GLY A 134 -12.04 -2.24 -18.92
C GLY A 134 -12.94 -3.44 -18.63
N ILE A 135 -12.44 -4.44 -17.88
CA ILE A 135 -13.20 -5.62 -17.49
C ILE A 135 -14.00 -5.26 -16.24
N PHE A 136 -15.26 -4.89 -16.45
CA PHE A 136 -16.25 -4.75 -15.37
C PHE A 136 -16.92 -6.12 -15.14
N ALA A 137 -17.01 -6.56 -13.89
CA ALA A 137 -17.81 -7.71 -13.47
C ALA A 137 -18.90 -7.31 -12.46
#